data_AF-A0AAI9ZH12-F1
#
_entry.id   AF-A0AAI9ZH12-F1
#
_cell.length_a   1.000
_cell.length_b   1.000
_cell.length_c   1.000
_cell.angle_alpha   90.00
_cell.angle_beta   90.00
_cell.angle_gamma   90.00
#
_symmetry.space_group_name_H-M   'P 1'
#
loop_
_entity.id
_entity.type
_entity.pdbx_description
1 polymer ?
#
loop_
_entity_poly.entity_id
_entity_poly.type
_entity_poly.pdbx_seq_one_letter_code
_entity_poly.pdbx_strand_id
1 'polypeptide(L)'
;MPSIIDGSLSHRAYTTRESATRITHILHNPSLLTPREVVLGIYLLYISYCTALTLRSIGYLVFEADGREMWCPADPPVPEWYPPGWKVELSRWDCFRILRWMVIRRVWVLGYEVFAWGVLGALVSFAVEEGLRWLRG
;
A
#
# COMPACT_ATOMS: atom_id res chain seq x y z
N MET A 1 -17.04 -21.74 -30.00
CA MET A 1 -15.95 -20.83 -29.61
C MET A 1 -16.62 -19.50 -29.25
N PRO A 2 -16.96 -19.23 -27.98
CA PRO A 2 -17.62 -17.97 -27.61
C PRO A 2 -16.60 -16.83 -27.61
N SER A 3 -17.09 -15.67 -28.01
CA SER A 3 -16.41 -14.55 -28.64
C SER A 3 -15.58 -13.68 -27.68
N ILE A 4 -14.40 -13.27 -28.15
CA ILE A 4 -13.59 -12.16 -27.62
C ILE A 4 -14.20 -10.80 -28.04
N ILE A 5 -15.32 -10.78 -28.78
CA ILE A 5 -15.73 -9.62 -29.58
C ILE A 5 -16.87 -8.79 -28.96
N ASP A 6 -17.68 -9.32 -28.04
CA ASP A 6 -18.97 -8.63 -27.76
C ASP A 6 -19.01 -7.71 -26.55
N GLY A 7 -17.88 -7.39 -25.90
CA GLY A 7 -17.87 -6.42 -24.79
C GLY A 7 -18.82 -6.76 -23.62
N SER A 8 -19.39 -7.97 -23.61
CA SER A 8 -20.31 -8.44 -22.60
C SER A 8 -19.55 -9.28 -21.59
N LEU A 9 -19.63 -8.88 -20.32
CA LEU A 9 -19.09 -9.61 -19.18
C LEU A 9 -19.85 -10.94 -19.05
N SER A 10 -19.39 -11.98 -19.75
CA SER A 10 -19.89 -13.33 -19.51
C SER A 10 -19.69 -13.68 -18.03
N HIS A 11 -20.74 -14.10 -17.32
CA HIS A 11 -20.70 -14.47 -15.89
C HIS A 11 -19.85 -15.71 -15.55
N ARG A 12 -19.03 -16.20 -16.49
CA ARG A 12 -18.18 -17.37 -16.30
C ARG A 12 -16.81 -16.95 -15.78
N ALA A 13 -16.30 -17.65 -14.76
CA ALA A 13 -14.91 -17.51 -14.33
C ALA A 13 -13.96 -17.89 -15.47
N TYR A 14 -13.07 -16.97 -15.84
CA TYR A 14 -12.08 -17.18 -16.89
C TYR A 14 -11.03 -18.21 -16.47
N THR A 15 -10.56 -19.01 -17.42
CA THR A 15 -9.39 -19.86 -17.21
C THR A 15 -8.10 -19.03 -17.19
N THR A 16 -7.02 -19.57 -16.62
CA THR A 16 -5.71 -18.89 -16.55
C THR A 16 -5.15 -18.53 -17.93
N ARG A 17 -5.37 -19.38 -18.94
CA ARG A 17 -4.96 -19.10 -20.33
C ARG A 17 -5.76 -17.95 -20.94
N GLU A 18 -7.08 -17.94 -20.77
CA GLU A 18 -7.93 -16.85 -21.26
C GLU A 18 -7.60 -15.51 -20.59
N SER A 19 -7.25 -15.55 -19.29
CA SER A 19 -6.80 -14.36 -18.55
C SER A 19 -5.49 -13.81 -19.10
N ALA A 20 -4.50 -14.68 -19.37
CA ALA A 20 -3.24 -14.29 -19.97
C ALA A 20 -3.43 -13.67 -21.37
N THR A 21 -4.25 -14.32 -22.23
CA THR A 21 -4.53 -13.82 -23.57
C THR A 21 -5.22 -12.45 -23.54
N ARG A 22 -6.11 -12.21 -22.58
CA ARG A 22 -6.78 -10.91 -22.39
C ARG A 22 -5.80 -9.83 -21.96
N ILE A 23 -4.90 -10.12 -21.01
CA ILE A 23 -3.85 -9.18 -20.58
C ILE A 23 -2.95 -8.81 -21.76
N THR A 24 -2.51 -9.79 -22.55
CA THR A 24 -1.71 -9.53 -23.75
C THR A 24 -2.48 -8.74 -24.81
N HIS A 25 -3.78 -8.99 -24.98
CA HIS A 25 -4.61 -8.26 -25.93
C HIS A 25 -4.81 -6.79 -25.52
N ILE A 26 -4.98 -6.53 -24.22
CA ILE A 26 -5.04 -5.18 -23.64
C ILE A 26 -3.71 -4.45 -23.82
N LEU A 27 -2.58 -5.13 -23.62
CA LEU A 27 -1.25 -4.57 -23.86
C LEU A 27 -1.03 -4.16 -25.33
N HIS A 28 -1.52 -4.97 -26.27
CA HIS A 28 -1.43 -4.65 -27.70
C HIS A 28 -2.46 -3.63 -28.19
N ASN A 29 -3.56 -3.42 -27.45
CA ASN A 29 -4.63 -2.49 -27.80
C ASN A 29 -5.00 -1.61 -26.58
N PRO A 30 -4.15 -0.65 -26.20
CA PRO A 30 -4.34 0.16 -24.99
C PRO A 30 -5.59 1.07 -25.07
N SER A 31 -6.12 1.32 -26.28
CA SER A 31 -7.37 2.07 -26.50
C SER A 31 -8.61 1.39 -25.92
N LEU A 32 -8.53 0.11 -25.56
CA LEU A 32 -9.62 -0.65 -24.93
C LEU A 32 -9.74 -0.39 -23.43
N LEU A 33 -8.73 0.24 -22.81
CA LEU A 33 -8.76 0.54 -21.38
C LEU A 33 -9.64 1.76 -21.10
N THR A 34 -10.55 1.60 -20.16
CA THR A 34 -11.29 2.74 -19.61
C THR A 34 -10.37 3.57 -18.70
N PRO A 35 -10.57 4.89 -18.59
CA PRO A 35 -9.79 5.74 -17.67
C PRO A 35 -9.78 5.21 -16.24
N ARG A 36 -10.91 4.62 -15.80
CA ARG A 36 -11.04 3.99 -14.49
C ARG A 36 -10.14 2.76 -14.32
N GLU A 37 -10.01 1.90 -15.32
CA GLU A 37 -9.12 0.75 -15.26
C GLU A 37 -7.65 1.18 -15.19
N VAL A 38 -7.28 2.25 -15.92
CA VAL A 38 -5.93 2.83 -15.86
C VAL A 38 -5.64 3.41 -14.48
N VAL A 39 -6.55 4.24 -13.95
CA VAL A 39 -6.41 4.84 -12.62
C VAL A 39 -6.35 3.78 -11.53
N LEU A 40 -7.20 2.74 -11.62
CA LEU A 40 -7.17 1.61 -10.69
C LEU A 40 -5.85 0.85 -10.78
N GLY A 41 -5.33 0.59 -11.98
CA GLY A 41 -4.04 -0.07 -12.18
C GLY A 41 -2.88 0.70 -11.56
N ILE A 42 -2.81 2.02 -11.80
CA ILE A 42 -1.80 2.90 -11.21
C ILE A 42 -1.92 2.91 -9.68
N TYR A 43 -3.14 3.01 -9.16
CA TYR A 43 -3.41 2.99 -7.73
C TYR A 43 -2.98 1.67 -7.07
N LEU A 44 -3.25 0.53 -7.69
CA LEU A 44 -2.80 -0.78 -7.20
C LEU A 44 -1.27 -0.90 -7.19
N LEU A 45 -0.59 -0.38 -8.22
CA LEU A 45 0.88 -0.33 -8.25
C LEU A 45 1.43 0.57 -7.12
N TYR A 46 0.83 1.74 -6.91
CA TYR A 46 1.20 2.66 -5.84
C TYR A 46 1.05 2.00 -4.46
N ILE A 47 -0.11 1.40 -4.16
CA ILE A 47 -0.32 0.69 -2.88
C ILE A 47 0.69 -0.44 -2.71
N SER A 48 0.95 -1.21 -3.77
CA SER A 48 1.90 -2.33 -3.71
C SER A 48 3.30 -1.82 -3.36
N TYR A 49 3.72 -0.70 -3.94
CA TYR A 49 4.98 -0.04 -3.63
C TYR A 49 5.03 0.45 -2.17
N CYS A 50 4.01 1.18 -1.71
CA CYS A 50 3.92 1.66 -0.33
C CYS A 50 3.88 0.50 0.68
N THR A 51 3.20 -0.59 0.35
CA THR A 51 3.14 -1.81 1.16
C THR A 51 4.51 -2.47 1.25
N ALA A 52 5.21 -2.60 0.12
CA ALA A 52 6.56 -3.17 0.09
C ALA A 52 7.55 -2.35 0.94
N LEU A 53 7.51 -1.02 0.85
CA LEU A 53 8.33 -0.14 1.70
C LEU A 53 7.96 -0.25 3.18
N THR A 54 6.66 -0.33 3.49
CA THR A 54 6.18 -0.47 4.87
C THR A 54 6.63 -1.81 5.47
N LEU A 55 6.50 -2.90 4.71
CA LEU A 55 6.98 -4.23 5.11
C LEU A 55 8.50 -4.24 5.30
N ARG A 56 9.27 -3.62 4.40
CA ARG A 56 10.72 -3.48 4.56
C ARG A 56 11.07 -2.70 5.81
N SER A 57 10.36 -1.60 6.09
CA SER A 57 10.59 -0.81 7.30
C SER A 57 10.21 -1.55 8.58
N ILE A 58 9.13 -2.33 8.58
CA ILE A 58 8.76 -3.19 9.71
C ILE A 58 9.83 -4.29 9.87
N GLY A 59 10.30 -4.85 8.76
CA GLY A 59 11.36 -5.85 8.73
C GLY A 59 12.63 -5.34 9.42
N TYR A 60 13.07 -4.13 9.06
CA TYR A 60 14.19 -3.45 9.69
C TYR A 60 14.00 -3.28 11.20
N LEU A 61 12.81 -2.84 11.63
CA LEU A 61 12.50 -2.60 13.04
C LEU A 61 12.47 -3.88 13.89
N VAL A 62 12.01 -5.00 13.33
CA VAL A 62 11.74 -6.22 14.11
C VAL A 62 12.91 -7.21 14.03
N PHE A 63 13.52 -7.37 12.85
CA PHE A 63 14.48 -8.44 12.59
C PHE A 63 15.93 -7.99 12.62
N GLU A 64 16.22 -6.75 12.19
CA GLU A 64 17.61 -6.25 12.13
C GLU A 64 18.09 -5.78 13.50
N ALA A 65 19.33 -6.13 13.85
CA ALA A 65 19.93 -5.80 15.15
C ALA A 65 20.07 -4.27 15.31
N ASP A 66 20.58 -3.59 14.28
CA ASP A 66 20.74 -2.14 14.24
C ASP A 66 19.40 -1.40 14.41
N GLY A 67 18.33 -1.96 13.82
CA GLY A 67 16.98 -1.43 13.98
C GLY A 67 16.46 -1.57 15.41
N ARG A 68 16.76 -2.67 16.10
CA ARG A 68 16.38 -2.87 17.51
C ARG A 68 17.23 -2.02 18.45
N GLU A 69 18.53 -1.90 18.21
CA GLU A 69 19.44 -1.09 19.04
C GLU A 69 19.12 0.39 18.99
N MET A 70 18.63 0.90 17.84
CA MET A 70 18.18 2.29 17.71
C MET A 70 17.03 2.64 18.68
N TRP A 71 16.15 1.68 18.97
CA TRP A 71 14.95 1.90 19.80
C TRP A 71 15.04 1.30 21.19
N CYS A 72 15.93 0.32 21.36
CA CYS A 72 16.18 -0.40 22.59
C CYS A 72 17.68 -0.59 22.80
N PRO A 73 18.43 0.52 22.94
CA PRO A 73 19.86 0.46 23.20
C PRO A 73 20.11 -0.24 24.55
N ALA A 74 21.21 -0.99 24.64
CA ALA A 74 21.62 -1.63 25.89
C ALA A 74 21.85 -0.60 27.01
N ASP A 75 22.29 0.61 26.64
CA ASP A 75 22.39 1.79 27.49
C ASP A 75 21.54 2.94 26.92
N PRO A 76 20.31 3.16 27.41
CA PRO A 76 19.48 4.28 26.95
C PRO A 76 20.11 5.62 27.38
N PRO A 77 20.10 6.64 26.51
CA PRO A 77 20.58 7.96 26.89
C PRO A 77 19.73 8.48 28.05
N VAL A 78 20.39 8.78 29.17
CA VAL A 78 19.73 9.32 30.36
C VAL A 78 19.25 10.74 30.03
N PRO A 79 17.95 11.03 30.13
CA PRO A 79 17.46 12.38 29.88
C PRO A 79 18.08 13.38 30.87
N GLU A 80 18.42 14.59 30.43
CA GLU A 80 19.08 15.61 31.27
C GLU A 80 18.28 16.00 32.53
N TRP A 81 16.96 15.76 32.51
CA TRP A 81 16.06 16.00 33.64
C TRP A 81 16.06 14.88 34.69
N TYR A 82 16.79 13.77 34.46
CA TYR A 82 16.86 12.64 35.40
C TYR A 82 17.88 12.93 36.52
N PRO A 83 17.56 12.62 37.79
CA PRO A 83 18.50 12.82 38.90
C PRO A 83 19.78 11.98 38.71
N PRO A 84 20.97 12.53 39.01
CA PRO A 84 22.22 11.79 38.89
C PRO A 84 22.24 10.58 39.82
N GLY A 85 22.61 9.41 39.28
CA GLY A 85 22.73 8.14 40.02
C GLY A 85 21.55 7.18 39.89
N TRP A 86 20.45 7.59 39.24
CA TRP A 86 19.33 6.70 38.94
C TRP A 86 19.60 5.93 37.65
N LYS A 87 19.62 4.59 37.74
CA LYS A 87 19.70 3.74 36.55
C LYS A 87 18.34 3.72 35.86
N VAL A 88 18.30 4.13 34.60
CA VAL A 88 17.12 3.94 33.74
C VAL A 88 17.10 2.47 33.35
N GLU A 89 16.49 1.63 34.18
CA GLU A 89 16.18 0.25 33.80
C GLU A 89 14.96 0.28 32.88
N LEU A 90 15.18 0.63 31.62
CA LEU A 90 14.19 0.41 30.57
C LEU A 90 14.01 -1.11 30.48
N SER A 91 12.89 -1.60 31.01
CA SER A 91 12.58 -3.02 30.96
C SER A 91 12.50 -3.45 29.49
N ARG A 92 12.97 -4.68 29.19
CA ARG A 92 12.78 -5.27 27.85
C ARG A 92 11.32 -5.21 27.40
N TRP A 93 10.38 -5.23 28.35
CA TRP A 93 8.95 -5.15 28.10
C TRP A 93 8.52 -3.77 27.56
N ASP A 94 9.07 -2.68 28.10
CA ASP A 94 8.78 -1.32 27.62
C ASP A 94 9.27 -1.10 26.20
N CYS A 95 10.47 -1.61 25.90
CA CYS A 95 11.01 -1.68 24.54
C CYS A 95 10.05 -2.41 23.58
N PHE A 96 9.58 -3.62 23.94
CA PHE A 96 8.61 -4.37 23.12
C PHE A 96 7.30 -3.61 22.92
N ARG A 97 6.81 -2.91 23.95
CA ARG A 97 5.58 -2.11 23.88
C ARG A 97 5.73 -0.94 22.91
N ILE A 98 6.86 -0.23 22.96
CA ILE A 98 7.18 0.88 22.05
C ILE A 98 7.30 0.37 20.61
N LEU A 99 8.02 -0.74 20.40
CA LEU A 99 8.18 -1.36 19.09
C LEU A 99 6.83 -1.76 18.49
N ARG A 100 5.98 -2.40 19.29
CA ARG A 100 4.60 -2.75 18.90
C ARG A 100 3.81 -1.51 18.50
N TRP A 101 3.91 -0.42 19.27
CA TRP A 101 3.24 0.83 18.97
C TRP A 101 3.72 1.45 17.64
N MET A 102 5.02 1.43 17.37
CA MET A 102 5.58 1.93 16.11
C MET A 102 5.12 1.11 14.90
N VAL A 103 5.08 -0.21 15.03
CA VAL A 103 4.54 -1.10 13.99
C VAL A 103 3.07 -0.78 13.73
N ILE A 104 2.25 -0.69 14.78
CA ILE A 104 0.82 -0.32 14.66
C ILE A 104 0.67 1.03 13.98
N ARG A 105 1.45 2.04 14.38
CA ARG A 105 1.41 3.38 13.78
C ARG A 105 1.76 3.33 12.29
N ARG A 106 2.75 2.55 11.87
CA ARG A 106 3.12 2.40 10.45
C ARG A 106 2.02 1.73 9.64
N VAL A 107 1.41 0.67 10.17
CA VAL A 107 0.26 0.00 9.54
C VAL A 107 -0.93 0.96 9.42
N TRP A 108 -1.19 1.74 10.47
CA TRP A 108 -2.26 2.74 10.47
C TRP A 108 -2.03 3.82 9.42
N VAL A 109 -0.81 4.37 9.31
CA VAL A 109 -0.45 5.35 8.28
C VAL A 109 -0.62 4.78 6.89
N LEU A 110 -0.21 3.53 6.65
CA LEU A 110 -0.45 2.85 5.38
C LEU A 110 -1.95 2.72 5.08
N GLY A 111 -2.75 2.35 6.08
CA GLY A 111 -4.21 2.27 5.93
C GLY A 111 -4.85 3.63 5.59
N TYR A 112 -4.36 4.71 6.20
CA TYR A 112 -4.81 6.07 5.89
C TYR A 112 -4.42 6.50 4.48
N GLU A 113 -3.18 6.25 4.06
CA GLU A 113 -2.70 6.51 2.71
C GLU A 113 -3.55 5.76 1.67
N VAL A 114 -3.78 4.47 1.87
CA VAL A 114 -4.65 3.65 1.01
C VAL A 114 -6.05 4.28 0.94
N PHE A 115 -6.65 4.63 2.08
CA PHE A 115 -7.98 5.22 2.08
C PHE A 115 -8.03 6.58 1.36
N ALA A 116 -7.11 7.50 1.67
CA ALA A 116 -7.08 8.85 1.12
C ALA A 116 -6.86 8.84 -0.40
N TRP A 117 -5.86 8.11 -0.87
CA TRP A 117 -5.57 8.01 -2.31
C TRP A 117 -6.62 7.19 -3.05
N GLY A 118 -7.25 6.20 -2.39
CA GLY A 118 -8.36 5.46 -2.97
C GLY A 118 -9.57 6.34 -3.23
N VAL A 119 -9.93 7.22 -2.28
CA VAL A 119 -11.01 8.19 -2.44
C VAL A 119 -10.67 9.19 -3.56
N LEU A 120 -9.45 9.75 -3.56
CA LEU A 120 -9.03 10.69 -4.60
C LEU A 120 -9.05 10.05 -6.00
N GLY A 121 -8.49 8.85 -6.13
CA GLY A 121 -8.49 8.11 -7.40
C GLY A 121 -9.89 7.81 -7.91
N ALA A 122 -10.80 7.40 -7.02
CA ALA A 122 -12.20 7.20 -7.36
C ALA A 122 -12.85 8.49 -7.87
N LEU A 123 -12.73 9.60 -7.13
CA LEU A 123 -13.32 10.88 -7.51
C LEU A 123 -12.78 11.40 -8.86
N VAL A 124 -11.46 11.34 -9.06
CA VAL A 124 -10.83 11.75 -10.33
C VAL A 124 -11.32 10.88 -11.48
N SER A 125 -11.41 9.55 -11.29
CA SER A 125 -11.91 8.66 -12.35
C SER A 125 -13.36 8.96 -12.74
N PHE A 126 -14.24 9.23 -11.76
CA PHE A 126 -15.62 9.62 -12.01
C PHE A 126 -15.71 10.98 -12.73
N ALA A 127 -14.92 11.98 -12.29
CA ALA A 127 -14.90 13.30 -12.91
C ALA A 127 -14.41 13.24 -14.37
N VAL A 128 -13.38 12.43 -14.64
CA VAL A 128 -12.86 12.23 -16.01
C VAL A 128 -13.88 11.50 -16.88
N GLU A 129 -14.52 10.45 -16.39
CA GLU A 129 -15.57 9.75 -17.13
C GLU A 129 -16.73 10.68 -17.47
N GLU A 130 -17.18 11.50 -16.53
CA GLU A 130 -18.27 12.44 -16.74
C GLU A 130 -17.87 13.58 -17.71
N GLY A 131 -16.65 14.11 -17.58
CA GLY A 131 -16.13 15.09 -18.53
C GLY A 131 -16.02 14.54 -19.96
N LEU A 132 -15.61 13.28 -20.12
CA LEU A 132 -15.55 12.63 -21.43
C LEU A 132 -16.95 12.38 -22.02
N ARG A 133 -17.98 12.15 -21.19
CA ARG A 133 -19.37 12.08 -21.67
C ARG A 133 -19.85 13.43 -22.17
N TRP A 134 -19.59 14.50 -21.43
CA TRP A 134 -19.93 15.87 -21.82
C TRP A 134 -19.27 16.30 -23.14
N LEU A 135 -18.02 15.88 -23.40
CA LEU A 135 -17.32 16.19 -24.65
C LEU A 135 -17.82 15.40 -25.88
N ARG A 136 -18.63 14.34 -25.67
CA ARG A 136 -19.18 13.49 -26.74
C ARG A 136 -20.65 13.78 -27.06
N GLY A 137 -21.35 14.52 -26.20
CA GLY A 137 -22.74 14.98 -26.40
C GLY A 137 -22.77 16.38 -27.00
#